data_AF-A0A2E3DKP7-F1
#
_entry.id   AF-A0A2E3DKP7-F1
#
_cell.length_a   1.000
_cell.length_b   1.000
_cell.length_c   1.000
_cell.angle_alpha   90.00
_cell.angle_beta   90.00
_cell.angle_gamma   90.00
#
_symmetry.space_group_name_H-M   'P 1'
#
loop_
_entity.id
_entity.type
_entity.pdbx_description
1 polymer ?
#
loop_
_entity_poly.entity_id
_entity_poly.type
_entity_poly.pdbx_seq_one_letter_code
_entity_poly.pdbx_strand_id
1 'polypeptide(L)'
;MAAIISEKFRIFNAKQFLESLGEAEATNMYFFVGRSSKWDVYIELHNISGTFQVGESVSGGGWTATVAEVHANSLLCSNVLPTATTTPSWGTTITGGTSSATGVSSIYRYATEEIPPLPLDNQSEKQSVYNELIAAKRINSDAARLVIPRYNWNTQVNPKFDMYRPNYSATPAGGGSIGKQTALGNNGLTSAKFYVMNNTYEVFKCLYNGESPANPTGVNVVDEPKSNPTAGQGTFANGLFISENGNYIWKHLFTLPTGDVLAFLSTDFLPIAASGETSRVAVEGLAVDGAIHVAVVKDAGAGLPTSNTYYSKIIGDGTGGIVKFTTDGSGSITDSSIEAAGSGYTYGNVLLEQGNVFTDAAATAPVGTVNASSTGSIEAIISPEGGQGSNADAELFGKRVMTNIRLTYDEGQGDFPVDNDFRRIGIIQDPTTWGTTAKATSLTVRGTHVVKINNHTADYVVDEVISQANAGGTSKGTVVSWDSTDGILKYYQSPDVHTSGGKVHAFAADATVAIVGATSTASGTVDTATGTVGTPVVVTDISFVEGLSNPEIEPNSGDIVYIENRRQITRAPDQIEDIKLVIEF
;
A
#
# COMPACT_ATOMS: atom_id res chain seq x y z
N MET A 1 -20.14 28.02 -2.07
CA MET A 1 -19.40 27.60 -3.29
C MET A 1 -19.33 26.09 -3.26
N ALA A 2 -19.70 25.40 -4.35
CA ALA A 2 -19.59 23.94 -4.44
C ALA A 2 -18.37 23.57 -5.28
N ALA A 3 -17.51 22.69 -4.77
CA ALA A 3 -16.29 22.22 -5.42
C ALA A 3 -16.03 20.76 -5.03
N ILE A 4 -15.32 20.01 -5.88
CA ILE A 4 -14.98 18.60 -5.66
C ILE A 4 -13.56 18.31 -6.17
N ILE A 5 -12.82 17.45 -5.47
CA ILE A 5 -11.62 16.80 -5.99
C ILE A 5 -12.07 15.53 -6.72
N SER A 6 -11.87 15.51 -8.04
CA SER A 6 -12.28 14.36 -8.85
C SER A 6 -11.43 13.12 -8.56
N GLU A 7 -12.02 11.95 -8.72
CA GLU A 7 -11.31 10.68 -8.61
C GLU A 7 -10.21 10.54 -9.69
N LYS A 8 -10.39 11.20 -10.85
CA LYS A 8 -9.35 11.30 -11.89
C LYS A 8 -8.06 11.95 -11.35
N PHE A 9 -8.16 12.96 -10.47
CA PHE A 9 -6.99 13.60 -9.85
C PHE A 9 -6.25 12.65 -8.90
N ARG A 10 -6.99 11.85 -8.12
CA ARG A 10 -6.41 10.85 -7.20
C ARG A 10 -5.68 9.74 -7.97
N ILE A 11 -6.31 9.24 -9.04
CA ILE A 11 -5.71 8.24 -9.94
C ILE A 11 -4.46 8.80 -10.60
N PHE A 12 -4.48 10.08 -11.04
CA PHE A 12 -3.33 10.74 -11.64
C PHE A 12 -2.13 10.79 -10.68
N ASN A 13 -2.34 11.15 -9.42
CA ASN A 13 -1.27 11.16 -8.42
C ASN A 13 -0.71 9.76 -8.13
N ALA A 14 -1.58 8.74 -8.05
CA ALA A 14 -1.15 7.36 -7.87
C ALA A 14 -0.31 6.85 -9.06
N LYS A 15 -0.67 7.24 -10.30
CA LYS A 15 0.12 6.92 -11.50
C LYS A 15 1.46 7.63 -11.52
N GLN A 16 1.48 8.93 -11.24
CA GLN A 16 2.74 9.68 -11.16
C GLN A 16 3.70 9.10 -10.12
N PHE A 17 3.19 8.63 -8.98
CA PHE A 17 4.02 7.94 -8.00
C PHE A 17 4.69 6.69 -8.59
N LEU A 18 3.94 5.84 -9.30
CA LEU A 18 4.50 4.64 -9.93
C LEU A 18 5.48 4.97 -11.07
N GLU A 19 5.15 5.96 -11.90
CA GLU A 19 6.01 6.42 -12.99
C GLU A 19 7.36 6.92 -12.46
N SER A 20 7.35 7.66 -11.33
CA SER A 20 8.57 8.17 -10.71
C SER A 20 9.61 7.11 -10.33
N LEU A 21 9.20 5.84 -10.15
CA LEU A 21 10.10 4.73 -9.81
C LEU A 21 10.88 4.16 -11.01
N GLY A 22 10.41 4.40 -12.23
CA GLY A 22 10.94 3.79 -13.47
C GLY A 22 11.47 4.78 -14.51
N GLU A 23 11.43 6.08 -14.24
CA GLU A 23 11.92 7.12 -15.13
C GLU A 23 13.45 7.12 -15.29
N ALA A 24 13.97 7.77 -16.34
CA ALA A 24 15.40 7.87 -16.60
C ALA A 24 16.18 8.53 -15.44
N GLU A 25 15.57 9.53 -14.80
CA GLU A 25 16.01 10.14 -13.54
C GLU A 25 15.04 9.73 -12.42
N ALA A 26 14.97 8.43 -12.16
CA ALA A 26 14.04 7.87 -11.17
C ALA A 26 14.21 8.51 -9.79
N THR A 27 13.08 8.70 -9.12
CA THR A 27 13.04 8.97 -7.69
C THR A 27 13.44 7.69 -6.95
N ASN A 28 14.56 7.73 -6.24
CA ASN A 28 15.09 6.57 -5.55
C ASN A 28 14.39 6.41 -4.21
N MET A 29 13.31 5.63 -4.18
CA MET A 29 12.62 5.29 -2.93
C MET A 29 13.26 4.06 -2.29
N TYR A 30 13.53 4.14 -0.98
CA TYR A 30 14.04 3.03 -0.19
C TYR A 30 13.10 2.74 0.97
N PHE A 31 12.68 1.48 1.08
CA PHE A 31 12.08 0.95 2.29
C PHE A 31 13.17 0.69 3.31
N PHE A 32 13.10 1.29 4.50
CA PHE A 32 14.09 1.06 5.55
C PHE A 32 13.50 0.32 6.73
N VAL A 33 14.37 -0.41 7.43
CA VAL A 33 14.14 -0.94 8.76
C VAL A 33 15.07 -0.25 9.74
N GLY A 34 14.60 -0.03 10.95
CA GLY A 34 15.37 0.64 11.98
C GLY A 34 14.91 0.31 13.38
N ARG A 35 15.71 0.77 14.33
CA ARG A 35 15.53 0.60 15.77
C ARG A 35 15.47 -0.87 16.19
N SER A 36 16.62 -1.40 16.63
CA SER A 36 16.69 -2.68 17.33
C SER A 36 16.39 -2.56 18.83
N SER A 37 16.60 -1.39 19.42
CA SER A 37 16.30 -1.20 20.85
C SER A 37 14.80 -1.28 21.13
N LYS A 38 14.42 -1.88 22.25
CA LYS A 38 13.05 -1.96 22.72
C LYS A 38 12.33 -0.60 22.86
N TRP A 39 11.01 -0.64 22.84
CA TRP A 39 10.15 0.46 23.22
C TRP A 39 9.98 0.49 24.74
N ASP A 40 10.48 1.55 25.35
CA ASP A 40 10.24 1.87 26.76
C ASP A 40 9.57 3.24 26.88
N VAL A 41 8.97 3.48 28.04
CA VAL A 41 8.43 4.78 28.39
C VAL A 41 9.59 5.76 28.49
N TYR A 42 9.51 6.85 27.76
CA TYR A 42 10.51 7.91 27.79
C TYR A 42 10.01 9.07 28.64
N ILE A 43 10.85 9.50 29.58
CA ILE A 43 10.65 10.75 30.31
C ILE A 43 11.91 11.59 30.28
N GLU A 44 11.81 12.80 29.74
CA GLU A 44 12.84 13.81 29.81
C GLU A 44 12.78 14.50 31.18
N LEU A 45 13.95 14.72 31.77
CA LEU A 45 14.13 15.33 33.07
C LEU A 45 15.12 16.49 33.01
N HIS A 46 14.79 17.58 33.71
CA HIS A 46 15.67 18.72 33.92
C HIS A 46 16.02 18.88 35.40
N ASN A 47 17.06 19.67 35.69
CA ASN A 47 17.50 19.95 37.06
C ASN A 47 17.74 18.67 37.88
N ILE A 48 18.35 17.66 37.25
CA ILE A 48 18.61 16.38 37.90
C ILE A 48 19.60 16.59 39.05
N SER A 49 19.24 16.10 40.24
CA SER A 49 20.08 16.08 41.43
C SER A 49 20.21 14.65 41.93
N GLY A 50 21.44 14.15 42.04
CA GLY A 50 21.73 12.75 42.33
C GLY A 50 21.78 11.88 41.06
N THR A 51 21.84 10.57 41.23
CA THR A 51 21.93 9.59 40.14
C THR A 51 20.83 8.56 40.32
N PHE A 52 19.86 8.52 39.41
CA PHE A 52 18.86 7.46 39.37
C PHE A 52 19.51 6.09 39.16
N GLN A 53 18.85 5.02 39.60
CA GLN A 53 19.34 3.65 39.48
C GLN A 53 18.39 2.78 38.68
N VAL A 54 18.94 1.92 37.83
CA VAL A 54 18.19 0.90 37.10
C VAL A 54 17.48 -0.03 38.09
N GLY A 55 16.21 -0.33 37.82
CA GLY A 55 15.35 -1.17 38.66
C GLY A 55 14.65 -0.44 39.80
N GLU A 56 14.98 0.83 40.09
CA GLU A 56 14.28 1.57 41.14
C GLU A 56 12.90 2.06 40.69
N SER A 57 11.99 2.24 41.64
CA SER A 57 10.73 2.95 41.38
C SER A 57 10.96 4.45 41.37
N VAL A 58 10.41 5.15 40.39
CA VAL A 58 10.35 6.62 40.33
C VAL A 58 8.91 7.07 40.42
N SER A 59 8.66 8.17 41.14
CA SER A 59 7.29 8.68 41.31
C SER A 59 7.22 10.21 41.37
N GLY A 60 6.07 10.76 40.97
CA GLY A 60 5.78 12.18 41.02
C GLY A 60 4.42 12.51 40.39
N GLY A 61 3.66 13.44 41.00
CA GLY A 61 2.40 13.92 40.40
C GLY A 61 1.32 12.86 40.21
N GLY A 62 1.32 11.78 41.02
CA GLY A 62 0.39 10.65 40.90
C GLY A 62 0.80 9.60 39.85
N TRP A 63 1.93 9.81 39.17
CA TRP A 63 2.56 8.85 38.26
C TRP A 63 3.69 8.10 38.96
N THR A 64 3.81 6.80 38.69
CA THR A 64 4.91 5.95 39.14
C THR A 64 5.35 5.03 38.01
N ALA A 65 6.65 4.75 37.90
CA ALA A 65 7.20 3.75 36.98
C ALA A 65 8.47 3.10 37.56
N THR A 66 8.99 2.07 36.90
CA THR A 66 10.28 1.42 37.22
C THR A 66 11.32 1.84 36.19
N VAL A 67 12.48 2.31 36.65
CA VAL A 67 13.58 2.73 35.77
C VAL A 67 14.16 1.50 35.05
N ALA A 68 14.11 1.52 33.73
CA ALA A 68 14.74 0.52 32.86
C ALA A 68 16.17 0.95 32.52
N GLU A 69 16.38 2.21 32.15
CA GLU A 69 17.70 2.77 31.84
C GLU A 69 17.81 4.23 32.29
N VAL A 70 19.04 4.64 32.60
CA VAL A 70 19.36 5.99 33.06
C VAL A 70 20.27 6.66 32.05
N HIS A 71 19.81 7.78 31.50
CA HIS A 71 20.61 8.64 30.61
C HIS A 71 20.86 9.99 31.28
N ALA A 72 21.64 10.85 30.62
CA ALA A 72 22.07 12.12 31.20
C ALA A 72 20.90 13.08 31.53
N ASN A 73 19.88 13.14 30.66
CA ASN A 73 18.73 14.04 30.79
C ASN A 73 17.37 13.32 30.64
N SER A 74 17.36 11.99 30.71
CA SER A 74 16.14 11.21 30.53
C SER A 74 16.23 9.86 31.23
N LEU A 75 15.07 9.28 31.49
CA LEU A 75 14.94 7.90 31.94
C LEU A 75 14.12 7.12 30.93
N LEU A 76 14.54 5.89 30.66
CA LEU A 76 13.67 4.88 30.10
C LEU A 76 13.03 4.12 31.24
N CYS A 77 11.72 3.92 31.17
CA CYS A 77 10.92 3.38 32.25
C CYS A 77 9.97 2.27 31.76
N SER A 78 9.54 1.44 32.68
CA SER A 78 8.56 0.37 32.50
C SER A 78 7.54 0.37 33.64
N ASN A 79 6.51 -0.46 33.58
CA ASN A 79 5.53 -0.66 34.66
C ASN A 79 4.87 0.64 35.17
N VAL A 80 4.26 1.41 34.26
CA VAL A 80 3.57 2.65 34.62
C VAL A 80 2.31 2.37 35.45
N LEU A 81 2.19 3.05 36.59
CA LEU A 81 1.09 2.96 37.54
C LEU A 81 0.47 4.35 37.78
N PRO A 82 -0.82 4.41 38.16
CA PRO A 82 -1.75 3.28 38.37
C PRO A 82 -2.28 2.63 37.08
N THR A 83 -2.19 3.31 35.94
CA THR A 83 -2.59 2.77 34.63
C THR A 83 -1.56 3.11 33.56
N ALA A 84 -1.51 2.33 32.49
CA ALA A 84 -0.68 2.56 31.31
C ALA A 84 -0.84 3.97 30.69
N THR A 85 -1.99 4.61 30.86
CA THR A 85 -2.27 5.96 30.33
C THR A 85 -1.92 7.09 31.31
N THR A 86 -1.50 6.76 32.54
CA THR A 86 -1.11 7.79 33.51
C THR A 86 0.14 8.51 32.99
N THR A 87 0.11 9.85 33.05
CA THR A 87 1.16 10.72 32.55
C THR A 87 1.48 11.77 33.62
N PRO A 88 2.75 12.02 33.96
CA PRO A 88 3.10 13.13 34.84
C PRO A 88 2.85 14.45 34.11
N SER A 89 2.29 15.45 34.81
CA SER A 89 2.20 16.80 34.28
C SER A 89 3.58 17.38 34.01
N TRP A 90 3.68 18.28 33.02
CA TRP A 90 4.92 19.03 32.78
C TRP A 90 5.34 19.80 34.05
N GLY A 91 6.63 19.77 34.39
CA GLY A 91 7.17 20.43 35.57
C GLY A 91 7.03 19.63 36.88
N THR A 92 6.61 18.36 36.82
CA THR A 92 6.46 17.52 38.02
C THR A 92 7.83 17.07 38.53
N THR A 93 8.10 17.19 39.82
CA THR A 93 9.29 16.59 40.42
C THR A 93 9.13 15.07 40.51
N ILE A 94 9.95 14.36 39.76
CA ILE A 94 10.12 12.91 39.77
C ILE A 94 11.21 12.56 40.79
N THR A 95 10.93 11.62 41.68
CA THR A 95 11.83 11.20 42.77
C THR A 95 12.09 9.71 42.70
N GLY A 96 13.37 9.32 42.76
CA GLY A 96 13.82 7.93 42.84
C GLY A 96 13.61 7.36 44.24
N GLY A 97 12.97 6.20 44.34
CA GLY A 97 12.59 5.57 45.60
C GLY A 97 13.78 5.03 46.39
N THR A 98 14.88 4.65 45.73
CA THR A 98 16.09 4.12 46.39
C THR A 98 17.22 5.15 46.37
N SER A 99 17.46 5.77 45.22
CA SER A 99 18.52 6.77 45.03
C SER A 99 18.23 8.09 45.73
N SER A 100 16.96 8.39 46.00
CA SER A 100 16.48 9.74 46.36
C SER A 100 16.86 10.81 45.33
N ALA A 101 17.26 10.41 44.11
CA ALA A 101 17.55 11.34 43.03
C ALA A 101 16.26 12.06 42.63
N THR A 102 16.38 13.33 42.27
CA THR A 102 15.24 14.15 41.83
C THR A 102 15.48 14.73 40.45
N GLY A 103 14.42 14.93 39.69
CA GLY A 103 14.44 15.61 38.40
C GLY A 103 13.06 16.17 38.08
N VAL A 104 12.99 17.26 37.32
CA VAL A 104 11.73 17.91 36.93
C VAL A 104 11.33 17.40 35.55
N SER A 105 10.15 16.80 35.42
CA SER A 105 9.66 16.23 34.17
C SER A 105 9.38 17.29 33.11
N SER A 106 9.66 16.96 31.85
CA SER A 106 9.26 17.75 30.69
C SER A 106 8.51 16.90 29.67
N ILE A 107 9.18 16.41 28.63
CA ILE A 107 8.58 15.58 27.60
C ILE A 107 8.37 14.17 28.16
N TYR A 108 7.16 13.65 28.02
CA TYR A 108 6.81 12.28 28.38
C TYR A 108 6.18 11.57 27.18
N ARG A 109 6.65 10.36 26.89
CA ARG A 109 6.09 9.52 25.82
C ARG A 109 5.90 8.12 26.37
N TYR A 110 4.65 7.72 26.44
CA TYR A 110 4.32 6.35 26.77
C TYR A 110 4.58 5.45 25.57
N ALA A 111 5.35 4.39 25.79
CA ALA A 111 5.60 3.33 24.83
C ALA A 111 5.92 2.03 25.56
N THR A 112 5.55 0.91 24.96
CA THR A 112 5.94 -0.44 25.37
C THR A 112 6.06 -1.31 24.13
N GLU A 113 6.62 -2.50 24.26
CA GLU A 113 6.63 -3.48 23.16
C GLU A 113 5.24 -3.81 22.60
N GLU A 114 4.21 -3.77 23.44
CA GLU A 114 2.83 -4.03 23.00
C GLU A 114 2.14 -2.80 22.42
N ILE A 115 2.61 -1.60 22.78
CA ILE A 115 2.04 -0.32 22.39
C ILE A 115 3.18 0.57 21.90
N PRO A 116 3.58 0.43 20.62
CA PRO A 116 4.58 1.30 20.00
C PRO A 116 4.12 2.77 20.06
N PRO A 117 5.06 3.72 20.19
CA PRO A 117 4.72 5.13 20.22
C PRO A 117 4.21 5.60 18.86
N LEU A 118 3.26 6.52 18.87
CA LEU A 118 2.86 7.22 17.65
C LEU A 118 4.08 7.93 17.03
N PRO A 119 4.36 7.73 15.73
CA PRO A 119 5.38 8.50 15.01
C PRO A 119 5.07 10.00 15.10
N LEU A 120 6.12 10.82 15.21
CA LEU A 120 5.99 12.27 15.16
C LEU A 120 6.63 12.83 13.90
N ASP A 121 5.99 13.83 13.32
CA ASP A 121 6.53 14.61 12.22
C ASP A 121 7.21 15.87 12.76
N ASN A 122 8.47 15.74 13.16
CA ASN A 122 9.32 16.87 13.53
C ASN A 122 10.80 16.56 13.24
N GLN A 123 11.63 17.61 13.24
CA GLN A 123 13.04 17.49 12.86
C GLN A 123 13.85 16.60 13.80
N SER A 124 13.57 16.62 15.11
CA SER A 124 14.29 15.79 16.08
C SER A 124 13.99 14.30 15.89
N GLU A 125 12.72 13.93 15.68
CA GLU A 125 12.32 12.56 15.38
C GLU A 125 12.92 12.12 14.03
N LYS A 126 12.87 12.96 12.98
CA LYS A 126 13.53 12.68 11.69
C LYS A 126 15.00 12.31 11.91
N GLN A 127 15.73 13.09 12.69
CA GLN A 127 17.15 12.82 12.96
C GLN A 127 17.37 11.54 13.79
N SER A 128 16.52 11.27 14.78
CA SER A 128 16.56 10.03 15.57
C SER A 128 16.33 8.79 14.68
N VAL A 129 15.41 8.87 13.72
CA VAL A 129 15.14 7.78 12.77
C VAL A 129 16.37 7.45 11.93
N TYR A 130 17.11 8.45 11.44
CA TYR A 130 18.35 8.19 10.70
C TYR A 130 19.45 7.57 11.56
N ASN A 131 19.59 8.03 12.81
CA ASN A 131 20.60 7.50 13.74
C ASN A 131 20.34 6.03 14.11
N GLU A 132 19.07 5.60 14.07
CA GLU A 132 18.65 4.24 14.39
C GLU A 132 18.38 3.39 13.12
N LEU A 133 18.71 3.89 11.93
CA LEU A 133 18.50 3.17 10.67
C LEU A 133 19.47 1.99 10.58
N ILE A 134 18.92 0.79 10.35
CA ILE A 134 19.73 -0.42 10.24
C ILE A 134 20.12 -0.65 8.77
N ALA A 135 19.12 -0.66 7.89
CA ALA A 135 19.29 -0.93 6.47
C ALA A 135 18.12 -0.40 5.66
N ALA A 136 18.34 -0.22 4.36
CA ALA A 136 17.29 0.16 3.43
C ALA A 136 17.39 -0.60 2.10
N LYS A 137 16.23 -0.90 1.51
CA LYS A 137 16.07 -1.64 0.26
C LYS A 137 15.29 -0.80 -0.75
N ARG A 138 15.81 -0.69 -1.97
CA ARG A 138 15.22 0.12 -3.04
C ARG A 138 13.88 -0.46 -3.50
N ILE A 139 12.88 0.41 -3.64
CA ILE A 139 11.58 0.10 -4.20
C ILE A 139 11.66 0.34 -5.71
N ASN A 140 11.78 -0.73 -6.48
CA ASN A 140 11.76 -0.65 -7.94
C ASN A 140 10.32 -0.69 -8.47
N SER A 141 10.13 -0.36 -9.74
CA SER A 141 8.83 -0.44 -10.43
C SER A 141 8.18 -1.83 -10.33
N ASP A 142 8.98 -2.89 -10.24
CA ASP A 142 8.47 -4.27 -10.09
C ASP A 142 8.00 -4.60 -8.68
N ALA A 143 8.44 -3.82 -7.68
CA ALA A 143 8.04 -3.94 -6.30
C ALA A 143 6.80 -3.08 -5.99
N ALA A 144 6.16 -2.44 -6.98
CA ALA A 144 4.98 -1.61 -6.78
C ALA A 144 3.90 -1.86 -7.84
N ARG A 145 2.63 -1.91 -7.43
CA ARG A 145 1.46 -2.05 -8.32
C ARG A 145 0.29 -1.19 -7.84
N LEU A 146 -0.55 -0.75 -8.79
CA LEU A 146 -1.88 -0.23 -8.42
C LEU A 146 -2.70 -1.36 -7.82
N VAL A 147 -3.42 -1.05 -6.74
CA VAL A 147 -4.32 -2.01 -6.09
C VAL A 147 -5.71 -1.41 -5.86
N ILE A 148 -6.70 -2.30 -5.84
CA ILE A 148 -8.11 -1.98 -5.58
C ILE A 148 -8.68 -2.93 -4.53
N PRO A 149 -9.81 -2.60 -3.88
CA PRO A 149 -10.46 -3.52 -2.97
C PRO A 149 -10.73 -4.89 -3.61
N ARG A 150 -10.48 -5.97 -2.88
CA ARG A 150 -10.61 -7.33 -3.41
C ARG A 150 -12.06 -7.82 -3.30
N TYR A 151 -12.64 -8.22 -4.43
CA TYR A 151 -13.91 -8.94 -4.48
C TYR A 151 -13.71 -10.28 -5.18
N ASN A 152 -13.72 -11.37 -4.41
CA ASN A 152 -13.65 -12.72 -4.95
C ASN A 152 -15.03 -13.20 -5.38
N TRP A 153 -15.06 -14.08 -6.38
CA TRP A 153 -16.25 -14.85 -6.69
C TRP A 153 -16.67 -15.71 -5.50
N ASN A 154 -17.80 -15.35 -4.91
CA ASN A 154 -18.43 -16.09 -3.83
C ASN A 154 -19.89 -15.63 -3.74
N THR A 155 -20.84 -16.48 -4.09
CA THR A 155 -22.27 -16.11 -4.12
C THR A 155 -22.89 -15.97 -2.72
N GLN A 156 -22.24 -16.43 -1.65
CA GLN A 156 -22.69 -16.22 -0.28
C GLN A 156 -22.25 -14.86 0.27
N VAL A 157 -21.02 -14.44 -0.04
CA VAL A 157 -20.44 -13.16 0.42
C VAL A 157 -20.75 -12.01 -0.54
N ASN A 158 -20.75 -12.30 -1.84
CA ASN A 158 -20.99 -11.38 -2.95
C ASN A 158 -22.12 -11.90 -3.86
N PRO A 159 -23.37 -12.02 -3.36
CA PRO A 159 -24.50 -12.57 -4.12
C PRO A 159 -24.94 -11.69 -5.30
N LYS A 160 -24.56 -10.41 -5.29
CA LYS A 160 -25.06 -9.39 -6.23
C LYS A 160 -23.98 -8.34 -6.48
N PHE A 161 -23.96 -7.81 -7.69
CA PHE A 161 -23.03 -6.78 -8.13
C PHE A 161 -23.78 -5.58 -8.74
N ASP A 162 -23.19 -4.40 -8.59
CA ASP A 162 -23.60 -3.20 -9.30
C ASP A 162 -23.18 -3.29 -10.77
N MET A 163 -23.99 -2.79 -11.69
CA MET A 163 -23.60 -2.69 -13.10
C MET A 163 -22.89 -1.36 -13.37
N TYR A 164 -22.02 -1.32 -14.36
CA TYR A 164 -21.47 -0.07 -14.89
C TYR A 164 -22.58 0.81 -15.46
N ARG A 165 -22.65 2.07 -15.01
CA ARG A 165 -23.40 3.14 -15.66
C ARG A 165 -22.70 4.49 -15.48
N PRO A 166 -22.72 5.36 -16.51
CA PRO A 166 -22.10 6.68 -16.43
C PRO A 166 -22.94 7.71 -15.66
N ASN A 167 -24.25 7.46 -15.46
CA ASN A 167 -25.19 8.45 -14.92
C ASN A 167 -25.54 8.27 -13.43
N TYR A 168 -24.75 7.51 -12.68
CA TYR A 168 -24.95 7.43 -11.23
C TYR A 168 -24.72 8.79 -10.57
N SER A 169 -25.58 9.11 -9.62
CA SER A 169 -25.60 10.39 -8.93
C SER A 169 -26.29 10.28 -7.58
N ALA A 170 -25.83 11.07 -6.61
CA ALA A 170 -26.48 11.15 -5.30
C ALA A 170 -27.79 11.92 -5.37
N THR A 171 -28.78 11.52 -4.56
CA THR A 171 -29.90 12.39 -4.18
C THR A 171 -29.46 13.23 -2.97
N PRO A 172 -29.26 14.55 -3.11
CA PRO A 172 -28.76 15.38 -2.01
C PRO A 172 -29.74 15.39 -0.83
N ALA A 173 -29.22 15.31 0.40
CA ALA A 173 -30.04 15.26 1.61
C ALA A 173 -30.92 16.51 1.82
N GLY A 174 -30.52 17.65 1.26
CA GLY A 174 -31.29 18.90 1.28
C GLY A 174 -32.37 19.00 0.20
N GLY A 175 -32.56 17.96 -0.63
CA GLY A 175 -33.45 17.99 -1.80
C GLY A 175 -32.87 18.79 -2.98
N GLY A 176 -33.70 18.99 -4.02
CA GLY A 176 -33.36 19.81 -5.20
C GLY A 176 -32.92 19.04 -6.46
N SER A 177 -32.63 17.74 -6.33
CA SER A 177 -32.43 16.83 -7.47
C SER A 177 -32.75 15.38 -7.06
N ILE A 178 -33.08 14.54 -8.04
CA ILE A 178 -33.24 13.09 -7.87
C ILE A 178 -32.03 12.44 -8.51
N GLY A 179 -31.23 11.74 -7.70
CA GLY A 179 -30.08 10.98 -8.17
C GLY A 179 -30.44 9.56 -8.59
N LYS A 180 -29.52 8.91 -9.31
CA LYS A 180 -29.60 7.50 -9.68
C LYS A 180 -28.56 6.73 -8.88
N GLN A 181 -29.01 5.89 -7.97
CA GLN A 181 -28.12 5.02 -7.19
C GLN A 181 -27.87 3.70 -7.91
N THR A 182 -26.81 3.00 -7.49
CA THR A 182 -26.53 1.64 -7.93
C THR A 182 -27.50 0.65 -7.30
N ALA A 183 -27.49 -0.61 -7.78
CA ALA A 183 -28.32 -1.69 -7.25
C ALA A 183 -28.11 -1.95 -5.74
N LEU A 184 -26.90 -1.70 -5.24
CA LEU A 184 -26.50 -1.85 -3.84
C LEU A 184 -26.56 -0.53 -3.04
N GLY A 185 -27.15 0.53 -3.60
CA GLY A 185 -27.39 1.80 -2.89
C GLY A 185 -26.21 2.78 -2.88
N ASN A 186 -25.20 2.59 -3.74
CA ASN A 186 -24.10 3.53 -3.86
C ASN A 186 -24.48 4.73 -4.74
N ASN A 187 -23.88 5.89 -4.49
CA ASN A 187 -24.12 7.12 -5.26
C ASN A 187 -23.23 7.25 -6.51
N GLY A 188 -22.27 6.35 -6.70
CA GLY A 188 -21.32 6.37 -7.80
C GLY A 188 -20.52 5.07 -7.85
N LEU A 189 -19.80 4.85 -8.96
CA LEU A 189 -19.04 3.61 -9.17
C LEU A 189 -17.86 3.44 -8.21
N THR A 190 -17.32 4.52 -7.66
CA THR A 190 -16.09 4.51 -6.84
C THR A 190 -16.26 3.80 -5.50
N SER A 191 -17.48 3.70 -5.00
CA SER A 191 -17.85 2.93 -3.80
C SER A 191 -18.68 1.69 -4.13
N ALA A 192 -18.95 1.44 -5.42
CA ALA A 192 -19.80 0.36 -5.88
C ALA A 192 -19.02 -0.96 -6.02
N LYS A 193 -19.74 -2.08 -5.87
CA LYS A 193 -19.18 -3.41 -6.10
C LYS A 193 -19.54 -3.86 -7.51
N PHE A 194 -18.75 -3.45 -8.49
CA PHE A 194 -19.03 -3.67 -9.92
C PHE A 194 -17.99 -4.52 -10.65
N TYR A 195 -17.06 -5.14 -9.94
CA TYR A 195 -16.07 -6.05 -10.51
C TYR A 195 -15.85 -7.25 -9.59
N VAL A 196 -15.28 -8.32 -10.14
CA VAL A 196 -15.00 -9.57 -9.42
C VAL A 196 -13.78 -10.26 -9.99
N MET A 197 -13.03 -10.93 -9.12
CA MET A 197 -12.00 -11.88 -9.51
C MET A 197 -12.54 -13.31 -9.38
N ASN A 198 -12.41 -14.09 -10.45
CA ASN A 198 -12.81 -15.49 -10.47
C ASN A 198 -11.74 -16.41 -9.86
N ASN A 199 -12.03 -17.71 -9.79
CA ASN A 199 -11.13 -18.71 -9.22
C ASN A 199 -9.85 -18.97 -10.04
N THR A 200 -9.75 -18.43 -11.26
CA THR A 200 -8.58 -18.50 -12.15
C THR A 200 -7.82 -17.17 -12.25
N TYR A 201 -8.04 -16.26 -11.30
CA TYR A 201 -7.41 -14.93 -11.23
C TYR A 201 -7.70 -14.01 -12.42
N GLU A 202 -8.82 -14.23 -13.10
CA GLU A 202 -9.33 -13.32 -14.13
C GLU A 202 -10.23 -12.28 -13.48
N VAL A 203 -10.06 -11.02 -13.89
CA VAL A 203 -10.81 -9.88 -13.35
C VAL A 203 -11.84 -9.42 -14.36
N PHE A 204 -13.10 -9.37 -13.91
CA PHE A 204 -14.25 -9.01 -14.72
C PHE A 204 -14.98 -7.80 -14.16
N LYS A 205 -15.41 -6.92 -15.05
CA LYS A 205 -16.26 -5.75 -14.77
C LYS A 205 -17.71 -6.06 -15.16
N CYS A 206 -18.64 -5.83 -14.25
CA CYS A 206 -20.07 -6.00 -14.48
C CYS A 206 -20.59 -4.87 -15.37
N LEU A 207 -21.05 -5.22 -16.57
CA LEU A 207 -21.72 -4.28 -17.48
C LEU A 207 -23.23 -4.29 -17.28
N TYR A 208 -23.80 -5.46 -16.97
CA TYR A 208 -25.24 -5.65 -16.73
C TYR A 208 -25.45 -6.68 -15.62
N ASN A 209 -26.47 -6.46 -14.78
CA ASN A 209 -26.78 -7.28 -13.61
C ASN A 209 -28.26 -7.72 -13.53
N GLY A 210 -28.98 -7.67 -14.67
CA GLY A 210 -30.35 -8.15 -14.77
C GLY A 210 -31.38 -7.13 -14.29
N GLU A 211 -30.98 -5.85 -14.23
CA GLU A 211 -31.90 -4.77 -13.89
C GLU A 211 -33.01 -4.66 -14.93
N SER A 212 -34.25 -4.71 -14.47
CA SER A 212 -35.44 -4.52 -15.29
C SER A 212 -36.54 -3.84 -14.45
N PRO A 213 -37.67 -3.44 -15.04
CA PRO A 213 -38.78 -2.90 -14.27
C PRO A 213 -39.30 -3.87 -13.18
N ALA A 214 -39.17 -5.18 -13.40
CA ALA A 214 -39.51 -6.21 -12.41
C ALA A 214 -38.41 -6.39 -11.34
N ASN A 215 -37.15 -6.13 -11.69
CA ASN A 215 -35.99 -6.25 -10.82
C ASN A 215 -35.17 -4.94 -10.80
N PRO A 216 -35.69 -3.85 -10.20
CA PRO A 216 -35.06 -2.53 -10.29
C PRO A 216 -33.69 -2.43 -9.59
N THR A 217 -33.34 -3.42 -8.77
CA THR A 217 -32.03 -3.54 -8.10
C THR A 217 -31.21 -4.72 -8.63
N GLY A 218 -31.49 -5.17 -9.86
CA GLY A 218 -30.86 -6.34 -10.46
C GLY A 218 -31.17 -7.65 -9.73
N VAL A 219 -30.59 -8.75 -10.21
CA VAL A 219 -30.79 -10.09 -9.69
C VAL A 219 -29.53 -10.65 -9.04
N ASN A 220 -29.66 -11.74 -8.28
CA ASN A 220 -28.48 -12.42 -7.74
C ASN A 220 -27.71 -13.11 -8.87
N VAL A 221 -26.38 -13.12 -8.76
CA VAL A 221 -25.51 -13.78 -9.71
C VAL A 221 -25.55 -15.29 -9.48
N VAL A 222 -25.51 -16.06 -10.58
CA VAL A 222 -25.54 -17.53 -10.56
C VAL A 222 -24.27 -18.08 -11.21
N ASP A 223 -23.91 -17.54 -12.37
CA ASP A 223 -22.79 -18.04 -13.17
C ASP A 223 -21.51 -17.23 -12.95
N GLU A 224 -20.42 -17.93 -12.63
CA GLU A 224 -19.08 -17.33 -12.49
C GLU A 224 -18.57 -16.86 -13.86
N PRO A 225 -18.15 -15.58 -14.00
CA PRO A 225 -17.60 -15.11 -15.27
C PRO A 225 -16.23 -15.75 -15.54
N LYS A 226 -16.07 -16.29 -16.75
CA LYS A 226 -14.84 -16.97 -17.22
C LYS A 226 -14.60 -16.67 -18.69
N SER A 227 -13.34 -16.59 -19.09
CA SER A 227 -12.97 -16.49 -20.51
C SER A 227 -13.16 -17.80 -21.28
N ASN A 228 -13.21 -18.92 -20.55
CA ASN A 228 -13.47 -20.26 -21.10
C ASN A 228 -14.56 -20.98 -20.29
N PRO A 229 -15.84 -20.57 -20.41
CA PRO A 229 -16.92 -21.15 -19.63
C PRO A 229 -17.22 -22.58 -20.09
N THR A 230 -17.63 -23.44 -19.14
CA THR A 230 -18.13 -24.79 -19.46
C THR A 230 -19.56 -24.69 -20.02
N ALA A 231 -19.98 -25.67 -20.81
CA ALA A 231 -21.35 -25.75 -21.30
C ALA A 231 -22.36 -25.63 -20.15
N GLY A 232 -23.34 -24.73 -20.31
CA GLY A 232 -24.36 -24.43 -19.28
C GLY A 232 -23.94 -23.39 -18.23
N GLN A 233 -22.84 -22.66 -18.43
CA GLN A 233 -22.45 -21.54 -17.55
C GLN A 233 -22.59 -20.17 -18.23
N GLY A 234 -22.69 -20.13 -19.55
CA GLY A 234 -22.71 -18.90 -20.33
C GLY A 234 -21.82 -18.98 -21.57
N THR A 235 -21.61 -17.84 -22.21
CA THR A 235 -20.80 -17.71 -23.43
C THR A 235 -19.75 -16.62 -23.25
N PHE A 236 -18.55 -16.80 -23.83
CA PHE A 236 -17.52 -15.77 -23.87
C PHE A 236 -17.11 -15.47 -25.31
N ALA A 237 -17.24 -14.22 -25.72
CA ALA A 237 -16.84 -13.76 -27.05
C ALA A 237 -16.47 -12.27 -27.00
N ASN A 238 -15.45 -11.85 -27.77
CA ASN A 238 -15.01 -10.45 -27.88
C ASN A 238 -14.73 -9.77 -26.52
N GLY A 239 -14.23 -10.54 -25.55
CA GLY A 239 -13.95 -10.04 -24.20
C GLY A 239 -15.17 -9.91 -23.29
N LEU A 240 -16.35 -10.35 -23.74
CA LEU A 240 -17.60 -10.30 -22.97
C LEU A 240 -18.03 -11.71 -22.59
N PHE A 241 -18.30 -11.91 -21.30
CA PHE A 241 -18.99 -13.08 -20.78
C PHE A 241 -20.47 -12.74 -20.59
N ILE A 242 -21.36 -13.54 -21.16
CA ILE A 242 -22.81 -13.45 -20.98
C ILE A 242 -23.26 -14.71 -20.24
N SER A 243 -23.86 -14.55 -19.07
CA SER A 243 -24.40 -15.65 -18.24
C SER A 243 -25.43 -16.47 -19.02
N GLU A 244 -25.66 -17.74 -18.65
CA GLU A 244 -26.60 -18.63 -19.36
C GLU A 244 -28.00 -18.00 -19.50
N ASN A 245 -28.48 -17.35 -18.45
CA ASN A 245 -29.80 -16.71 -18.42
C ASN A 245 -29.81 -15.27 -18.99
N GLY A 246 -28.70 -14.76 -19.52
CA GLY A 246 -28.58 -13.38 -20.00
C GLY A 246 -28.66 -12.29 -18.91
N ASN A 247 -28.85 -12.66 -17.66
CA ASN A 247 -29.00 -11.75 -16.53
C ASN A 247 -27.72 -11.00 -16.17
N TYR A 248 -26.55 -11.50 -16.53
CA TYR A 248 -25.29 -10.82 -16.30
C TYR A 248 -24.46 -10.75 -17.57
N ILE A 249 -23.91 -9.56 -17.81
CA ILE A 249 -22.90 -9.31 -18.85
C ILE A 249 -21.66 -8.77 -18.16
N TRP A 250 -20.53 -9.42 -18.39
CA TRP A 250 -19.25 -9.09 -17.78
C TRP A 250 -18.21 -8.81 -18.86
N LYS A 251 -17.41 -7.76 -18.69
CA LYS A 251 -16.22 -7.50 -19.51
C LYS A 251 -14.99 -8.05 -18.80
N HIS A 252 -14.24 -8.92 -19.46
CA HIS A 252 -12.89 -9.29 -19.01
C HIS A 252 -11.96 -8.09 -19.14
N LEU A 253 -11.25 -7.75 -18.07
CA LEU A 253 -10.32 -6.62 -18.04
C LEU A 253 -8.86 -7.08 -18.19
N PHE A 254 -8.47 -8.09 -17.41
CA PHE A 254 -7.15 -8.69 -17.44
C PHE A 254 -7.16 -9.98 -16.62
N THR A 255 -6.11 -10.78 -16.78
CA THR A 255 -5.81 -11.93 -15.92
C THR A 255 -4.53 -11.63 -15.17
N LEU A 256 -4.55 -11.82 -13.84
CA LEU A 256 -3.40 -11.53 -13.00
C LEU A 256 -2.23 -12.48 -13.33
N PRO A 257 -1.03 -11.94 -13.61
CA PRO A 257 0.17 -12.75 -13.67
C PRO A 257 0.44 -13.45 -12.35
N THR A 258 1.01 -14.65 -12.38
CA THR A 258 1.34 -15.40 -11.15
C THR A 258 2.29 -14.62 -10.23
N GLY A 259 3.21 -13.85 -10.79
CA GLY A 259 4.10 -12.96 -10.03
C GLY A 259 3.32 -11.91 -9.22
N ASP A 260 2.34 -11.25 -9.84
CA ASP A 260 1.51 -10.24 -9.17
C ASP A 260 0.60 -10.88 -8.10
N VAL A 261 0.12 -12.10 -8.32
CA VAL A 261 -0.67 -12.85 -7.33
C VAL A 261 0.17 -13.11 -6.07
N LEU A 262 1.41 -13.57 -6.23
CA LEU A 262 2.29 -13.84 -5.10
C LEU A 262 2.71 -12.55 -4.37
N ALA A 263 3.05 -11.51 -5.12
CA ALA A 263 3.59 -10.27 -4.56
C ALA A 263 2.52 -9.32 -4.01
N PHE A 264 1.37 -9.15 -4.67
CA PHE A 264 0.45 -8.04 -4.37
C PHE A 264 -0.97 -8.45 -3.99
N LEU A 265 -1.38 -9.70 -4.23
CA LEU A 265 -2.70 -10.15 -3.77
C LEU A 265 -2.68 -10.28 -2.23
N SER A 266 -3.68 -9.69 -1.57
CA SER A 266 -3.87 -9.78 -0.12
C SER A 266 -5.33 -10.12 0.23
N THR A 267 -5.68 -10.18 1.51
CA THR A 267 -7.06 -10.38 1.97
C THR A 267 -7.99 -9.29 1.46
N ASP A 268 -7.51 -8.05 1.47
CA ASP A 268 -8.34 -6.85 1.24
C ASP A 268 -8.08 -6.19 -0.11
N PHE A 269 -6.94 -6.49 -0.75
CA PHE A 269 -6.51 -5.82 -1.98
C PHE A 269 -6.19 -6.79 -3.11
N LEU A 270 -6.52 -6.34 -4.32
CA LEU A 270 -6.26 -7.00 -5.59
C LEU A 270 -5.42 -6.07 -6.47
N PRO A 271 -4.31 -6.53 -7.06
CA PRO A 271 -3.52 -5.73 -8.00
C PRO A 271 -4.26 -5.50 -9.31
N ILE A 272 -3.97 -4.38 -9.95
CA ILE A 272 -4.27 -4.16 -11.37
C ILE A 272 -3.04 -4.61 -12.16
N ALA A 273 -3.23 -5.48 -13.15
CA ALA A 273 -2.14 -5.93 -14.01
C ALA A 273 -1.44 -4.72 -14.67
N ALA A 274 -0.11 -4.73 -14.66
CA ALA A 274 0.70 -3.63 -15.17
C ALA A 274 0.37 -3.33 -16.64
N SER A 275 0.56 -2.07 -17.06
CA SER A 275 0.46 -1.71 -18.48
C SER A 275 1.50 -2.51 -19.28
N GLY A 276 1.10 -3.02 -20.45
CA GLY A 276 1.94 -3.91 -21.26
C GLY A 276 1.82 -5.40 -20.92
N GLU A 277 1.16 -5.78 -19.82
CA GLU A 277 0.86 -7.19 -19.54
C GLU A 277 0.02 -7.82 -20.65
N THR A 278 0.38 -9.04 -21.06
CA THR A 278 -0.17 -9.66 -22.28
C THR A 278 -1.70 -9.77 -22.24
N SER A 279 -2.26 -10.14 -21.09
CA SER A 279 -3.71 -10.27 -20.89
C SER A 279 -4.42 -8.92 -21.00
N ARG A 280 -3.78 -7.85 -20.54
CA ARG A 280 -4.31 -6.47 -20.58
C ARG A 280 -4.22 -5.90 -22.01
N VAL A 281 -3.09 -6.06 -22.69
CA VAL A 281 -2.90 -5.59 -24.08
C VAL A 281 -3.94 -6.21 -25.02
N ALA A 282 -4.25 -7.51 -24.84
CA ALA A 282 -5.28 -8.17 -25.63
C ALA A 282 -6.68 -7.57 -25.43
N VAL A 283 -7.01 -7.16 -24.20
CA VAL A 283 -8.30 -6.50 -23.90
C VAL A 283 -8.33 -5.07 -24.42
N GLU A 284 -7.25 -4.31 -24.26
CA GLU A 284 -7.11 -2.94 -24.78
C GLU A 284 -7.28 -2.90 -26.30
N GLY A 285 -6.74 -3.88 -27.03
CA GLY A 285 -6.91 -4.02 -28.48
C GLY A 285 -8.34 -4.37 -28.94
N LEU A 286 -9.20 -4.83 -28.04
CA LEU A 286 -10.61 -5.12 -28.28
C LEU A 286 -11.53 -3.97 -27.83
N ALA A 287 -11.00 -2.93 -27.21
CA ALA A 287 -11.79 -1.79 -26.77
C ALA A 287 -12.22 -0.94 -27.98
N VAL A 288 -13.51 -0.61 -28.03
CA VAL A 288 -14.09 0.23 -29.08
C VAL A 288 -14.72 1.44 -28.42
N ASP A 289 -14.22 2.62 -28.77
CA ASP A 289 -14.70 3.89 -28.22
C ASP A 289 -16.17 4.12 -28.56
N GLY A 290 -16.94 4.57 -27.57
CA GLY A 290 -18.38 4.80 -27.69
C GLY A 290 -19.22 3.57 -28.07
N ALA A 291 -18.71 2.34 -27.97
CA ALA A 291 -19.51 1.14 -28.20
C ALA A 291 -20.56 0.95 -27.10
N ILE A 292 -21.69 0.31 -27.42
CA ILE A 292 -22.79 0.07 -26.48
C ILE A 292 -22.92 -1.43 -26.30
N HIS A 293 -22.81 -1.90 -25.06
CA HIS A 293 -22.84 -3.34 -24.75
C HIS A 293 -24.10 -3.77 -23.98
N VAL A 294 -24.88 -2.80 -23.50
CA VAL A 294 -26.01 -3.04 -22.62
C VAL A 294 -27.18 -2.13 -23.00
N ALA A 295 -28.36 -2.72 -23.11
CA ALA A 295 -29.64 -2.04 -23.23
C ALA A 295 -30.51 -2.42 -22.03
N VAL A 296 -31.13 -1.45 -21.38
CA VAL A 296 -31.95 -1.66 -20.18
C VAL A 296 -33.35 -1.14 -20.42
N VAL A 297 -34.35 -1.99 -20.19
CA VAL A 297 -35.75 -1.57 -20.16
C VAL A 297 -35.97 -0.68 -18.93
N LYS A 298 -36.27 0.60 -19.16
CA LYS A 298 -36.63 1.56 -18.11
C LYS A 298 -38.10 1.56 -17.79
N ASP A 299 -38.90 1.39 -18.83
CA ASP A 299 -40.34 1.24 -18.73
C ASP A 299 -40.76 0.21 -19.78
N ALA A 300 -41.47 -0.83 -19.35
CA ALA A 300 -41.99 -1.85 -20.24
C ALA A 300 -43.02 -1.26 -21.20
N GLY A 301 -43.74 -0.21 -20.78
CA GLY A 301 -44.76 0.45 -21.58
C GLY A 301 -45.89 -0.49 -22.02
N ALA A 302 -46.60 -0.12 -23.08
CA ALA A 302 -47.65 -0.94 -23.68
C ALA A 302 -47.94 -0.49 -25.12
N GLY A 303 -48.65 -1.34 -25.88
CA GLY A 303 -49.18 -0.98 -27.19
C GLY A 303 -48.17 -0.95 -28.33
N LEU A 304 -46.92 -1.40 -28.11
CA LEU A 304 -45.98 -1.71 -29.19
C LEU A 304 -46.51 -2.91 -30.01
N PRO A 305 -46.00 -3.12 -31.25
CA PRO A 305 -46.31 -4.32 -32.02
C PRO A 305 -46.11 -5.58 -31.17
N THR A 306 -47.09 -6.49 -31.16
CA THR A 306 -47.19 -7.52 -30.12
C THR A 306 -46.45 -8.80 -30.48
N SER A 307 -46.10 -9.58 -29.44
CA SER A 307 -45.68 -10.99 -29.51
C SER A 307 -44.60 -11.30 -30.55
N ASN A 308 -43.55 -10.47 -30.64
CA ASN A 308 -42.44 -10.72 -31.57
C ASN A 308 -41.11 -10.13 -31.06
N THR A 309 -40.04 -10.50 -31.76
CA THR A 309 -38.73 -9.85 -31.65
C THR A 309 -38.66 -8.70 -32.64
N TYR A 310 -38.25 -7.54 -32.16
CA TYR A 310 -38.07 -6.33 -32.94
C TYR A 310 -36.68 -5.75 -32.72
N TYR A 311 -36.30 -4.87 -33.63
CA TYR A 311 -35.02 -4.17 -33.61
C TYR A 311 -35.26 -2.67 -33.70
N SER A 312 -34.41 -1.88 -33.07
CA SER A 312 -34.41 -0.42 -33.21
C SER A 312 -32.97 0.06 -33.29
N LYS A 313 -32.72 1.04 -34.17
CA LYS A 313 -31.40 1.66 -34.28
C LYS A 313 -31.17 2.56 -33.08
N ILE A 314 -29.93 2.61 -32.60
CA ILE A 314 -29.52 3.59 -31.61
C ILE A 314 -29.21 4.89 -32.35
N ILE A 315 -30.07 5.88 -32.17
CA ILE A 315 -29.98 7.18 -32.82
C ILE A 315 -29.21 8.14 -31.90
N GLY A 316 -28.11 8.68 -32.39
CA GLY A 316 -27.20 9.52 -31.64
C GLY A 316 -26.13 10.10 -32.56
N ASP A 317 -24.96 10.36 -32.01
CA ASP A 317 -23.76 10.80 -32.73
C ASP A 317 -22.86 9.66 -33.23
N GLY A 318 -23.04 8.46 -32.68
CA GLY A 318 -22.35 7.25 -33.13
C GLY A 318 -22.99 6.57 -34.35
N THR A 319 -22.41 5.44 -34.73
CA THR A 319 -22.85 4.68 -35.93
C THR A 319 -23.02 3.19 -35.63
N GLY A 320 -23.95 2.55 -36.34
CA GLY A 320 -24.08 1.08 -36.37
C GLY A 320 -24.67 0.41 -35.13
N GLY A 321 -25.12 1.18 -34.12
CA GLY A 321 -25.76 0.64 -32.93
C GLY A 321 -27.18 0.14 -33.21
N ILE A 322 -27.50 -1.09 -32.79
CA ILE A 322 -28.84 -1.70 -32.93
C ILE A 322 -29.18 -2.43 -31.63
N VAL A 323 -30.37 -2.13 -31.10
CA VAL A 323 -30.98 -2.84 -29.97
C VAL A 323 -31.97 -3.86 -30.50
N LYS A 324 -31.94 -5.06 -29.93
CA LYS A 324 -32.97 -6.09 -30.05
C LYS A 324 -33.86 -6.05 -28.81
N PHE A 325 -35.17 -6.14 -29.01
CA PHE A 325 -36.11 -6.23 -27.90
C PHE A 325 -37.28 -7.16 -28.25
N THR A 326 -37.93 -7.68 -27.22
CA THR A 326 -39.11 -8.55 -27.37
C THR A 326 -40.32 -7.95 -26.68
N THR A 327 -41.51 -8.28 -27.18
CA THR A 327 -42.79 -7.79 -26.64
C THR A 327 -43.76 -8.93 -26.38
N ASP A 328 -44.68 -8.73 -25.44
CA ASP A 328 -45.76 -9.65 -25.14
C ASP A 328 -47.05 -9.36 -25.95
N GLY A 329 -48.14 -10.05 -25.61
CA GLY A 329 -49.45 -9.89 -26.24
C GLY A 329 -50.13 -8.54 -25.99
N SER A 330 -49.64 -7.75 -25.02
CA SER A 330 -50.09 -6.38 -24.74
C SER A 330 -49.21 -5.32 -25.41
N GLY A 331 -48.11 -5.73 -26.05
CA GLY A 331 -47.12 -4.81 -26.61
C GLY A 331 -46.24 -4.17 -25.54
N SER A 332 -46.11 -4.83 -24.38
CA SER A 332 -45.17 -4.43 -23.33
C SER A 332 -43.80 -5.07 -23.61
N ILE A 333 -42.72 -4.34 -23.38
CA ILE A 333 -41.35 -4.84 -23.58
C ILE A 333 -41.02 -5.87 -22.49
N THR A 334 -40.65 -7.09 -22.90
CA THR A 334 -40.30 -8.17 -21.97
C THR A 334 -38.79 -8.37 -21.80
N ASP A 335 -37.99 -8.04 -22.81
CA ASP A 335 -36.53 -8.17 -22.77
C ASP A 335 -35.85 -7.22 -23.76
N SER A 336 -34.60 -6.83 -23.49
CA SER A 336 -33.77 -6.02 -24.38
C SER A 336 -32.29 -6.42 -24.33
N SER A 337 -31.65 -6.50 -25.49
CA SER A 337 -30.22 -6.78 -25.63
C SER A 337 -29.63 -6.01 -26.81
N ILE A 338 -28.31 -5.91 -26.87
CA ILE A 338 -27.62 -5.29 -28.00
C ILE A 338 -27.45 -6.31 -29.12
N GLU A 339 -27.93 -5.99 -30.31
CA GLU A 339 -27.71 -6.77 -31.54
C GLU A 339 -26.40 -6.35 -32.21
N ALA A 340 -26.15 -5.04 -32.29
CA ALA A 340 -24.91 -4.46 -32.80
C ALA A 340 -24.46 -3.33 -31.89
N ALA A 341 -23.23 -3.41 -31.39
CA ALA A 341 -22.71 -2.47 -30.40
C ALA A 341 -22.46 -1.06 -30.96
N GLY A 342 -22.23 -0.96 -32.27
CA GLY A 342 -21.83 0.28 -32.92
C GLY A 342 -20.52 0.86 -32.38
N SER A 343 -20.24 2.11 -32.72
CA SER A 343 -19.06 2.84 -32.25
C SER A 343 -19.28 4.36 -32.27
N GLY A 344 -18.48 5.08 -31.47
CA GLY A 344 -18.42 6.54 -31.46
C GLY A 344 -19.61 7.25 -30.82
N TYR A 345 -20.45 6.56 -30.05
CA TYR A 345 -21.54 7.19 -29.32
C TYR A 345 -21.02 7.94 -28.08
N THR A 346 -21.39 9.21 -27.94
CA THR A 346 -21.32 9.96 -26.66
C THR A 346 -22.72 10.18 -26.06
N TYR A 347 -23.74 10.13 -26.91
CA TYR A 347 -25.15 10.02 -26.52
C TYR A 347 -25.90 9.12 -27.52
N GLY A 348 -26.95 8.45 -27.06
CA GLY A 348 -27.72 7.54 -27.90
C GLY A 348 -29.11 7.32 -27.34
N ASN A 349 -30.11 7.38 -28.21
CA ASN A 349 -31.52 7.18 -27.88
C ASN A 349 -32.08 6.00 -28.68
N VAL A 350 -32.95 5.22 -28.05
CA VAL A 350 -33.70 4.15 -28.70
C VAL A 350 -35.10 4.67 -28.96
N LEU A 351 -35.44 4.91 -30.22
CA LEU A 351 -36.77 5.38 -30.58
C LEU A 351 -37.71 4.19 -30.86
N LEU A 352 -38.83 4.16 -30.16
CA LEU A 352 -39.84 3.10 -30.24
C LEU A 352 -41.14 3.62 -30.89
N GLU A 353 -40.98 4.31 -32.01
CA GLU A 353 -42.07 4.95 -32.75
C GLU A 353 -42.10 4.49 -34.23
N GLN A 354 -43.12 4.92 -34.97
CA GLN A 354 -43.29 4.58 -36.38
C GLN A 354 -42.02 4.89 -37.19
N GLY A 355 -41.55 3.92 -37.97
CA GLY A 355 -40.35 4.05 -38.81
C GLY A 355 -39.02 3.79 -38.09
N ASN A 356 -39.03 3.62 -36.77
CA ASN A 356 -37.82 3.33 -35.98
C ASN A 356 -37.82 1.92 -35.35
N VAL A 357 -38.90 1.15 -35.54
CA VAL A 357 -39.00 -0.26 -35.13
C VAL A 357 -38.97 -1.16 -36.36
N PHE A 358 -38.16 -2.22 -36.33
CA PHE A 358 -37.84 -3.09 -37.47
C PHE A 358 -38.07 -4.57 -37.12
N THR A 359 -38.36 -5.39 -38.13
CA THR A 359 -38.57 -6.85 -37.96
C THR A 359 -37.32 -7.69 -38.26
N ASP A 360 -36.26 -7.08 -38.77
CA ASP A 360 -35.00 -7.74 -39.15
C ASP A 360 -33.80 -7.17 -38.37
N ALA A 361 -32.81 -8.02 -38.11
CA ALA A 361 -31.62 -7.66 -37.34
C ALA A 361 -30.75 -6.56 -37.99
N ALA A 362 -30.82 -6.40 -39.32
CA ALA A 362 -30.13 -5.34 -40.03
C ALA A 362 -30.86 -3.97 -39.93
N ALA A 363 -32.04 -3.94 -39.31
CA ALA A 363 -32.89 -2.76 -39.17
C ALA A 363 -33.16 -2.06 -40.51
N THR A 364 -33.62 -2.83 -41.50
CA THR A 364 -33.90 -2.37 -42.87
C THR A 364 -35.38 -2.46 -43.27
N ALA A 365 -36.14 -3.36 -42.64
CA ALA A 365 -37.56 -3.57 -42.86
C ALA A 365 -38.37 -3.03 -41.66
N PRO A 366 -38.87 -1.77 -41.75
CA PRO A 366 -39.64 -1.18 -40.66
C PRO A 366 -40.98 -1.92 -40.47
N VAL A 367 -41.45 -2.00 -39.23
CA VAL A 367 -42.80 -2.51 -38.92
C VAL A 367 -43.86 -1.63 -39.60
N GLY A 368 -44.87 -2.27 -40.18
CA GLY A 368 -45.93 -1.58 -40.93
C GLY A 368 -46.68 -0.52 -40.11
N THR A 369 -46.99 -0.81 -38.84
CA THR A 369 -47.65 0.13 -37.93
C THR A 369 -47.14 0.00 -36.49
N VAL A 370 -46.76 1.12 -35.87
CA VAL A 370 -46.57 1.30 -34.43
C VAL A 370 -47.68 2.23 -33.94
N ASN A 371 -48.37 1.88 -32.85
CA ASN A 371 -49.49 2.67 -32.34
C ASN A 371 -48.98 4.05 -31.87
N ALA A 372 -49.67 5.14 -32.22
CA ALA A 372 -49.28 6.49 -31.80
C ALA A 372 -49.32 6.69 -30.27
N SER A 373 -50.09 5.85 -29.57
CA SER A 373 -50.16 5.82 -28.10
C SER A 373 -49.25 4.76 -27.48
N SER A 374 -48.35 4.12 -28.25
CA SER A 374 -47.38 3.19 -27.69
C SER A 374 -46.49 3.90 -26.68
N THR A 375 -46.24 3.24 -25.55
CA THR A 375 -45.29 3.70 -24.54
C THR A 375 -44.23 2.64 -24.33
N GLY A 376 -43.13 3.03 -23.70
CA GLY A 376 -41.99 2.15 -23.41
C GLY A 376 -40.69 2.92 -23.56
N SER A 377 -39.67 2.51 -22.81
CA SER A 377 -38.37 3.17 -22.83
C SER A 377 -37.26 2.15 -22.64
N ILE A 378 -36.28 2.20 -23.54
CA ILE A 378 -35.03 1.43 -23.43
C ILE A 378 -33.87 2.42 -23.34
N GLU A 379 -33.04 2.29 -22.30
CA GLU A 379 -31.81 3.06 -22.11
C GLU A 379 -30.63 2.26 -22.67
N ALA A 380 -29.92 2.84 -23.63
CA ALA A 380 -28.64 2.32 -24.09
C ALA A 380 -27.51 2.81 -23.13
N ILE A 381 -26.72 1.89 -22.59
CA ILE A 381 -25.63 2.22 -21.67
C ILE A 381 -24.33 2.35 -22.46
N ILE A 382 -23.86 3.59 -22.61
CA ILE A 382 -22.67 3.94 -23.37
C ILE A 382 -21.41 3.61 -22.56
N SER A 383 -20.42 3.02 -23.22
CA SER A 383 -19.11 2.68 -22.65
C SER A 383 -18.32 3.93 -22.21
N PRO A 384 -17.31 3.79 -21.33
CA PRO A 384 -16.44 4.92 -20.98
C PRO A 384 -15.63 5.38 -22.21
N GLU A 385 -15.03 6.57 -22.10
CA GLU A 385 -14.07 7.11 -23.08
C GLU A 385 -12.99 6.06 -23.41
N GLY A 386 -12.75 5.81 -24.70
CA GLY A 386 -11.84 4.77 -25.19
C GLY A 386 -12.44 3.36 -25.28
N GLY A 387 -13.61 3.13 -24.71
CA GLY A 387 -14.29 1.83 -24.69
C GLY A 387 -14.00 1.01 -23.43
N GLN A 388 -14.81 -0.04 -23.21
CA GLN A 388 -14.65 -0.93 -22.05
C GLN A 388 -13.34 -1.72 -22.12
N GLY A 389 -12.52 -1.62 -21.08
CA GLY A 389 -11.21 -2.28 -20.98
C GLY A 389 -10.06 -1.52 -21.63
N SER A 390 -10.29 -0.30 -22.11
CA SER A 390 -9.23 0.54 -22.71
C SER A 390 -8.27 1.10 -21.66
N ASN A 391 -8.73 1.28 -20.42
CA ASN A 391 -7.91 1.78 -19.32
C ASN A 391 -8.37 1.18 -17.99
N ALA A 392 -7.86 -0.01 -17.67
CA ALA A 392 -8.21 -0.72 -16.45
C ALA A 392 -7.99 0.13 -15.18
N ASP A 393 -6.93 0.93 -15.13
CA ASP A 393 -6.61 1.77 -13.97
C ASP A 393 -7.69 2.83 -13.71
N ALA A 394 -8.16 3.49 -14.76
CA ALA A 394 -9.20 4.51 -14.68
C ALA A 394 -10.57 3.89 -14.41
N GLU A 395 -10.88 2.77 -15.06
CA GLU A 395 -12.17 2.10 -14.96
C GLU A 395 -12.40 1.41 -13.62
N LEU A 396 -11.33 0.94 -12.96
CA LEU A 396 -11.38 0.33 -11.63
C LEU A 396 -11.06 1.30 -10.49
N PHE A 397 -10.83 2.57 -10.79
CA PHE A 397 -10.45 3.60 -9.81
C PHE A 397 -9.20 3.23 -9.00
N GLY A 398 -8.14 2.82 -9.70
CA GLY A 398 -6.82 2.50 -9.16
C GLY A 398 -6.12 3.72 -8.56
N LYS A 399 -6.52 4.11 -7.34
CA LYS A 399 -6.00 5.26 -6.58
C LYS A 399 -5.12 4.88 -5.40
N ARG A 400 -4.79 3.59 -5.29
CA ARG A 400 -3.90 3.07 -4.26
C ARG A 400 -2.73 2.38 -4.90
N VAL A 401 -1.55 2.57 -4.32
CA VAL A 401 -0.32 1.88 -4.71
C VAL A 401 0.05 0.94 -3.58
N MET A 402 0.27 -0.33 -3.90
CA MET A 402 0.89 -1.28 -2.97
C MET A 402 2.35 -1.44 -3.34
N THR A 403 3.23 -1.27 -2.36
CA THR A 403 4.63 -1.69 -2.48
C THR A 403 4.80 -3.02 -1.75
N ASN A 404 5.42 -4.00 -2.41
CA ASN A 404 5.77 -5.28 -1.81
C ASN A 404 7.28 -5.39 -1.62
N ILE A 405 7.72 -5.35 -0.36
CA ILE A 405 9.12 -5.45 0.00
C ILE A 405 9.34 -6.79 0.68
N ARG A 406 10.06 -7.66 -0.03
CA ARG A 406 10.47 -8.96 0.48
C ARG A 406 11.88 -8.86 1.00
N LEU A 407 12.10 -9.12 2.28
CA LEU A 407 13.43 -9.26 2.88
C LEU A 407 13.73 -10.75 2.95
N THR A 408 14.79 -11.19 2.28
CA THR A 408 15.16 -12.61 2.21
C THR A 408 16.50 -12.84 2.86
N TYR A 409 16.53 -13.65 3.92
CA TYR A 409 17.79 -14.07 4.55
C TYR A 409 18.67 -12.86 4.91
N ASP A 410 19.98 -13.05 4.83
CA ASP A 410 20.96 -11.98 4.91
C ASP A 410 21.15 -11.31 3.54
N GLU A 411 20.14 -10.53 3.13
CA GLU A 411 20.16 -9.80 1.87
C GLU A 411 21.16 -8.63 1.92
N GLY A 412 21.82 -8.37 0.79
CA GLY A 412 22.85 -7.33 0.73
C GLY A 412 24.13 -7.73 1.47
N GLN A 413 24.40 -9.03 1.64
CA GLN A 413 25.66 -9.54 2.22
C GLN A 413 25.90 -9.02 3.65
N GLY A 414 24.86 -8.94 4.47
CA GLY A 414 24.95 -8.40 5.81
C GLY A 414 24.16 -7.13 6.03
N ASP A 415 23.68 -6.45 4.99
CA ASP A 415 22.95 -5.18 5.15
C ASP A 415 21.74 -5.36 6.06
N PHE A 416 20.96 -6.41 5.81
CA PHE A 416 19.81 -6.79 6.61
C PHE A 416 20.19 -7.93 7.58
N PRO A 417 20.66 -7.62 8.80
CA PRO A 417 21.06 -8.63 9.77
C PRO A 417 19.87 -9.50 10.21
N VAL A 418 20.10 -10.81 10.30
CA VAL A 418 19.09 -11.83 10.66
C VAL A 418 19.19 -12.31 12.11
N ASP A 419 20.18 -11.81 12.85
CA ASP A 419 20.47 -12.11 14.25
C ASP A 419 19.85 -11.08 15.22
N ASN A 420 19.05 -10.15 14.70
CA ASN A 420 18.40 -9.09 15.47
C ASN A 420 16.93 -8.90 15.06
N ASP A 421 16.25 -8.04 15.79
CA ASP A 421 14.91 -7.56 15.54
C ASP A 421 14.88 -6.10 15.08
N PHE A 422 13.71 -5.66 14.64
CA PHE A 422 13.44 -4.26 14.32
C PHE A 422 12.04 -3.85 14.75
N ARG A 423 11.87 -2.55 15.00
CA ARG A 423 10.63 -1.94 15.51
C ARG A 423 10.13 -0.77 14.69
N ARG A 424 10.91 -0.33 13.70
CA ARG A 424 10.54 0.80 12.85
C ARG A 424 10.71 0.41 11.39
N ILE A 425 9.73 0.77 10.59
CA ILE A 425 9.80 0.69 9.14
C ILE A 425 9.43 2.05 8.55
N GLY A 426 9.89 2.32 7.34
CA GLY A 426 9.53 3.56 6.67
C GLY A 426 10.02 3.62 5.23
N ILE A 427 9.78 4.75 4.58
CA ILE A 427 10.28 5.02 3.23
C ILE A 427 11.08 6.32 3.25
N ILE A 428 12.29 6.26 2.69
CA ILE A 428 13.15 7.40 2.42
C ILE A 428 13.21 7.63 0.91
N GLN A 429 12.98 8.86 0.50
CA GLN A 429 13.13 9.33 -0.86
C GLN A 429 14.51 9.94 -1.05
N ASP A 430 15.17 9.54 -2.15
CA ASP A 430 16.43 10.08 -2.64
C ASP A 430 17.54 10.25 -1.57
N PRO A 431 17.86 9.20 -0.79
CA PRO A 431 19.00 9.28 0.11
C PRO A 431 20.31 9.38 -0.67
N THR A 432 21.34 9.98 -0.07
CA THR A 432 22.67 10.09 -0.69
C THR A 432 23.63 9.04 -0.16
N THR A 433 24.61 8.65 -0.98
CA THR A 433 25.69 7.76 -0.56
C THR A 433 26.62 8.50 0.41
N TRP A 434 27.08 7.79 1.44
CA TRP A 434 27.93 8.34 2.50
C TRP A 434 29.12 9.14 1.96
N GLY A 435 29.33 10.34 2.51
CA GLY A 435 30.44 11.22 2.17
C GLY A 435 30.35 11.83 0.76
N THR A 436 29.21 11.70 0.08
CA THR A 436 28.98 12.24 -1.27
C THR A 436 27.66 13.00 -1.37
N THR A 437 27.45 13.71 -2.48
CA THR A 437 26.16 14.32 -2.82
C THR A 437 25.37 13.49 -3.83
N ALA A 438 25.84 12.29 -4.18
CA ALA A 438 25.21 11.43 -5.18
C ALA A 438 24.07 10.64 -4.53
N LYS A 439 22.95 10.49 -5.23
CA LYS A 439 21.84 9.65 -4.80
C LYS A 439 22.27 8.18 -4.75
N ALA A 440 21.86 7.45 -3.72
CA ALA A 440 22.11 6.03 -3.62
C ALA A 440 21.33 5.27 -4.72
N THR A 441 22.02 4.39 -5.44
CA THR A 441 21.43 3.59 -6.55
C THR A 441 21.41 2.09 -6.29
N SER A 442 22.16 1.60 -5.29
CA SER A 442 22.25 0.19 -4.91
C SER A 442 20.89 -0.38 -4.49
N LEU A 443 20.66 -1.68 -4.71
CA LEU A 443 19.38 -2.30 -4.34
C LEU A 443 19.20 -2.40 -2.83
N THR A 444 20.29 -2.59 -2.09
CA THR A 444 20.33 -2.51 -0.63
C THR A 444 21.43 -1.55 -0.22
N VAL A 445 21.24 -0.92 0.94
CA VAL A 445 22.22 -0.03 1.56
C VAL A 445 22.18 -0.21 3.08
N ARG A 446 23.37 -0.21 3.70
CA ARG A 446 23.52 -0.26 5.15
C ARG A 446 23.44 1.11 5.81
N GLY A 447 22.72 1.20 6.94
CA GLY A 447 22.68 2.37 7.85
C GLY A 447 23.61 2.30 9.06
N THR A 448 24.15 1.11 9.36
CA THR A 448 25.02 0.89 10.51
C THR A 448 26.50 1.16 10.22
N HIS A 449 27.21 1.58 11.27
CA HIS A 449 28.66 1.58 11.30
C HIS A 449 29.17 0.15 11.55
N VAL A 450 30.37 -0.14 11.09
CA VAL A 450 30.97 -1.47 11.24
C VAL A 450 32.40 -1.36 11.74
N VAL A 451 32.77 -2.23 12.69
CA VAL A 451 34.14 -2.41 13.16
C VAL A 451 34.54 -3.86 12.94
N LYS A 452 35.74 -4.06 12.38
CA LYS A 452 36.44 -5.35 12.37
C LYS A 452 37.15 -5.52 13.71
N ILE A 453 36.72 -6.49 14.49
CA ILE A 453 37.30 -6.82 15.80
C ILE A 453 38.27 -7.99 15.65
N ASN A 454 39.38 -7.93 16.38
CA ASN A 454 40.32 -9.02 16.60
C ASN A 454 40.46 -9.33 18.09
N ASN A 455 40.91 -10.55 18.39
CA ASN A 455 41.20 -11.03 19.75
C ASN A 455 40.04 -10.83 20.74
N HIS A 456 38.79 -11.00 20.27
CA HIS A 456 37.63 -10.89 21.14
C HIS A 456 37.62 -12.03 22.18
N THR A 457 37.32 -11.70 23.44
CA THR A 457 37.32 -12.65 24.56
C THR A 457 36.05 -13.49 24.67
N ALA A 458 34.95 -13.01 24.08
CA ALA A 458 33.63 -13.63 24.06
C ALA A 458 32.84 -13.07 22.86
N ASP A 459 31.60 -13.50 22.71
CA ASP A 459 30.67 -12.95 21.72
C ASP A 459 29.97 -11.71 22.26
N TYR A 460 29.87 -10.68 21.41
CA TYR A 460 29.02 -9.52 21.70
C TYR A 460 27.55 -9.94 21.58
N VAL A 461 26.71 -9.37 22.43
CA VAL A 461 25.27 -9.63 22.48
C VAL A 461 24.55 -8.47 21.80
N VAL A 462 23.55 -8.81 20.99
CA VAL A 462 22.70 -7.85 20.30
C VAL A 462 21.97 -6.94 21.30
N ASP A 463 21.77 -5.68 20.92
CA ASP A 463 21.20 -4.59 21.74
C ASP A 463 22.02 -4.17 22.97
N GLU A 464 23.22 -4.74 23.18
CA GLU A 464 24.09 -4.26 24.25
C GLU A 464 24.78 -2.95 23.88
N VAL A 465 25.10 -2.14 24.90
CA VAL A 465 25.96 -0.97 24.73
C VAL A 465 27.42 -1.41 24.74
N ILE A 466 28.17 -1.02 23.71
CA ILE A 466 29.62 -1.15 23.61
C ILE A 466 30.30 0.18 23.90
N SER A 467 31.52 0.14 24.44
CA SER A 467 32.29 1.34 24.73
C SER A 467 33.78 1.21 24.44
N GLN A 468 34.42 2.33 24.08
CA GLN A 468 35.86 2.44 23.84
C GLN A 468 36.40 3.72 24.50
N ALA A 469 37.47 3.60 25.29
CA ALA A 469 38.07 4.71 26.02
C ALA A 469 39.08 5.48 25.13
N ASN A 470 38.61 6.53 24.46
CA ASN A 470 39.39 7.29 23.49
C ASN A 470 40.02 8.55 24.09
N ALA A 471 41.02 9.10 23.40
CA ALA A 471 41.61 10.39 23.77
C ALA A 471 40.56 11.52 23.60
N GLY A 472 40.02 12.02 24.71
CA GLY A 472 39.03 13.11 24.72
C GLY A 472 37.58 12.70 25.01
N GLY A 473 37.31 11.41 25.26
CA GLY A 473 35.97 10.94 25.64
C GLY A 473 35.82 9.42 25.59
N THR A 474 34.59 8.95 25.76
CA THR A 474 34.24 7.53 25.59
C THR A 474 33.32 7.40 24.39
N SER A 475 33.74 6.64 23.38
CA SER A 475 32.86 6.26 22.28
C SER A 475 31.91 5.19 22.77
N LYS A 476 30.63 5.33 22.42
CA LYS A 476 29.57 4.40 22.81
C LYS A 476 28.73 4.06 21.59
N GLY A 477 28.19 2.86 21.52
CA GLY A 477 27.26 2.45 20.47
C GLY A 477 26.41 1.28 20.94
N THR A 478 25.33 0.99 20.25
CA THR A 478 24.50 -0.19 20.51
C THR A 478 24.74 -1.21 19.41
N VAL A 479 24.97 -2.46 19.80
CA VAL A 479 25.22 -3.57 18.88
C VAL A 479 23.94 -3.90 18.10
N VAL A 480 24.04 -3.92 16.79
CA VAL A 480 22.97 -4.36 15.88
C VAL A 480 23.19 -5.80 15.45
N SER A 481 24.42 -6.21 15.20
CA SER A 481 24.73 -7.57 14.76
C SER A 481 26.19 -7.89 15.04
N TRP A 482 26.47 -9.17 15.32
CA TRP A 482 27.81 -9.67 15.60
C TRP A 482 28.06 -10.98 14.84
N ASP A 483 29.09 -10.96 14.00
CA ASP A 483 29.64 -12.16 13.37
C ASP A 483 30.98 -12.50 14.00
N SER A 484 31.02 -13.58 14.78
CA SER A 484 32.24 -14.05 15.44
C SER A 484 33.20 -14.80 14.52
N THR A 485 32.74 -15.26 13.35
CA THR A 485 33.59 -15.98 12.38
C THR A 485 34.51 -14.99 11.67
N ASP A 486 33.92 -13.93 11.12
CA ASP A 486 34.65 -12.88 10.43
C ASP A 486 34.97 -11.69 11.35
N GLY A 487 34.59 -11.72 12.62
CA GLY A 487 34.85 -10.68 13.62
C GLY A 487 34.27 -9.32 13.23
N ILE A 488 33.04 -9.30 12.70
CA ILE A 488 32.36 -8.11 12.19
C ILE A 488 31.31 -7.65 13.20
N LEU A 489 31.49 -6.45 13.75
CA LEU A 489 30.56 -5.84 14.69
C LEU A 489 29.84 -4.65 14.04
N LYS A 490 28.52 -4.78 13.85
CA LYS A 490 27.66 -3.71 13.34
C LYS A 490 27.00 -2.98 14.49
N TYR A 491 27.00 -1.65 14.47
CA TYR A 491 26.44 -0.83 15.55
C TYR A 491 25.87 0.48 15.02
N TYR A 492 25.01 1.12 15.83
CA TYR A 492 24.55 2.48 15.59
C TYR A 492 24.95 3.41 16.74
N GLN A 493 24.99 4.71 16.44
CA GLN A 493 25.23 5.76 17.42
C GLN A 493 24.07 6.76 17.40
N SER A 494 23.53 7.12 18.58
CA SER A 494 22.45 8.08 18.72
C SER A 494 22.81 9.06 19.83
N PRO A 495 22.63 10.38 19.63
CA PRO A 495 22.88 11.39 20.66
C PRO A 495 22.08 11.16 21.95
N ASP A 496 20.95 10.44 21.88
CA ASP A 496 20.08 10.21 23.02
C ASP A 496 20.71 9.30 24.07
N VAL A 497 21.52 8.32 23.63
CA VAL A 497 22.04 7.25 24.49
C VAL A 497 23.58 7.11 24.45
N HIS A 498 24.23 7.60 23.39
CA HIS A 498 25.66 7.37 23.12
C HIS A 498 26.58 8.57 23.37
N THR A 499 26.11 9.56 24.13
CA THR A 499 26.94 10.71 24.47
C THR A 499 27.90 10.44 25.64
N SER A 500 29.07 11.06 25.56
CA SER A 500 30.04 11.22 26.64
C SER A 500 30.49 12.67 26.68
N GLY A 501 30.23 13.36 27.80
CA GLY A 501 30.44 14.80 27.91
C GLY A 501 29.56 15.63 26.95
N GLY A 502 28.36 15.14 26.62
CA GLY A 502 27.41 15.81 25.72
C GLY A 502 27.74 15.72 24.22
N LYS A 503 28.69 14.86 23.84
CA LYS A 503 29.08 14.61 22.45
C LYS A 503 29.05 13.12 22.14
N VAL A 504 28.66 12.76 20.92
CA VAL A 504 28.86 11.41 20.37
C VAL A 504 30.27 11.35 19.82
N HIS A 505 31.06 10.38 20.28
CA HIS A 505 32.43 10.14 19.81
C HIS A 505 32.44 8.90 18.91
N ALA A 506 33.03 9.00 17.72
CA ALA A 506 33.20 7.86 16.82
C ALA A 506 34.17 6.84 17.42
N PHE A 507 34.02 5.55 17.10
CA PHE A 507 35.01 4.55 17.47
C PHE A 507 36.33 4.81 16.73
N ALA A 508 37.44 4.65 17.44
CA ALA A 508 38.78 4.91 16.92
C ALA A 508 39.41 3.60 16.43
N ALA A 509 40.14 3.69 15.32
CA ALA A 509 40.99 2.63 14.81
C ALA A 509 42.23 2.48 15.72
N ASP A 510 42.06 1.76 16.83
CA ASP A 510 43.09 1.56 17.84
C ASP A 510 43.23 0.07 18.20
N ALA A 511 44.41 -0.48 17.91
CA ALA A 511 44.73 -1.88 18.19
C ALA A 511 45.09 -2.16 19.67
N THR A 512 45.20 -1.13 20.50
CA THR A 512 45.59 -1.19 21.92
C THR A 512 44.43 -0.95 22.88
N VAL A 513 43.42 -0.19 22.45
CA VAL A 513 42.23 0.12 23.25
C VAL A 513 41.07 -0.77 22.82
N ALA A 514 40.63 -1.64 23.73
CA ALA A 514 39.54 -2.56 23.48
C ALA A 514 38.17 -1.87 23.42
N ILE A 515 37.30 -2.41 22.59
CA ILE A 515 35.86 -2.19 22.60
C ILE A 515 35.24 -3.21 23.54
N VAL A 516 34.54 -2.73 24.57
CA VAL A 516 34.01 -3.58 25.65
C VAL A 516 32.49 -3.55 25.63
N GLY A 517 31.86 -4.74 25.61
CA GLY A 517 30.41 -4.93 25.76
C GLY A 517 29.97 -4.81 27.22
N ALA A 518 28.92 -4.03 27.47
CA ALA A 518 28.42 -3.77 28.82
C ALA A 518 27.76 -5.00 29.47
N THR A 519 27.12 -5.87 28.67
CA THR A 519 26.37 -7.02 29.18
C THR A 519 27.13 -8.31 28.97
N SER A 520 27.69 -8.52 27.78
CA SER A 520 28.46 -9.71 27.44
C SER A 520 29.81 -9.75 28.16
N THR A 521 30.34 -8.58 28.56
CA THR A 521 31.74 -8.39 28.98
C THR A 521 32.76 -8.80 27.91
N ALA A 522 32.31 -8.99 26.67
CA ALA A 522 33.19 -9.23 25.53
C ALA A 522 34.14 -8.04 25.33
N SER A 523 35.39 -8.34 25.03
CA SER A 523 36.45 -7.35 24.84
C SER A 523 37.31 -7.76 23.66
N GLY A 524 37.46 -6.88 22.68
CA GLY A 524 38.32 -7.07 21.51
C GLY A 524 38.85 -5.73 20.99
N THR A 525 39.95 -5.74 20.25
CA THR A 525 40.55 -4.51 19.70
C THR A 525 40.24 -4.37 18.22
N VAL A 526 40.30 -3.14 17.71
CA VAL A 526 40.06 -2.89 16.28
C VAL A 526 41.20 -3.49 15.46
N ASP A 527 40.86 -4.24 14.41
CA ASP A 527 41.84 -4.75 13.47
C ASP A 527 42.30 -3.67 12.48
N THR A 528 43.18 -2.81 12.97
CA THR A 528 43.75 -1.70 12.19
C THR A 528 44.55 -2.16 10.95
N ALA A 529 44.87 -3.46 10.82
CA ALA A 529 45.54 -4.00 9.64
C ALA A 529 44.56 -4.27 8.48
N THR A 530 43.25 -4.29 8.73
CA THR A 530 42.24 -4.50 7.69
C THR A 530 41.97 -3.20 6.93
N GLY A 531 42.70 -3.04 5.82
CA GLY A 531 42.63 -1.88 4.94
C GLY A 531 43.46 -0.69 5.44
N THR A 532 43.82 0.19 4.51
CA THR A 532 44.54 1.46 4.82
C THR A 532 43.89 2.61 4.07
N VAL A 533 44.15 3.84 4.50
CA VAL A 533 43.62 5.04 3.82
C VAL A 533 44.08 5.03 2.34
N GLY A 534 43.11 5.01 1.42
CA GLY A 534 43.34 4.97 -0.03
C GLY A 534 43.47 3.56 -0.62
N THR A 535 43.59 2.51 0.20
CA THR A 535 43.54 1.10 -0.23
C THR A 535 42.64 0.31 0.72
N PRO A 536 41.31 0.46 0.61
CA PRO A 536 40.38 -0.28 1.45
C PRO A 536 40.45 -1.79 1.15
N VAL A 537 40.16 -2.60 2.16
CA VAL A 537 40.05 -4.05 2.04
C VAL A 537 38.59 -4.44 2.21
N VAL A 538 38.09 -5.29 1.30
CA VAL A 538 36.73 -5.80 1.36
C VAL A 538 36.73 -7.14 2.10
N VAL A 539 35.92 -7.24 3.14
CA VAL A 539 35.63 -8.48 3.87
C VAL A 539 34.11 -8.64 3.85
N THR A 540 33.62 -9.76 3.34
CA THR A 540 32.17 -10.04 3.17
C THR A 540 31.41 -8.85 2.55
N ASP A 541 31.94 -8.30 1.46
CA ASP A 541 31.41 -7.13 0.73
C ASP A 541 31.33 -5.79 1.51
N ILE A 542 31.86 -5.74 2.73
CA ILE A 542 32.04 -4.52 3.51
C ILE A 542 33.46 -3.98 3.30
N SER A 543 33.55 -2.71 2.89
CA SER A 543 34.82 -2.03 2.62
C SER A 543 35.38 -1.37 3.88
N PHE A 544 36.50 -1.88 4.38
CA PHE A 544 37.16 -1.39 5.60
C PHE A 544 38.38 -0.52 5.30
N VAL A 545 38.55 0.51 6.14
CA VAL A 545 39.75 1.33 6.26
C VAL A 545 40.18 1.32 7.73
N GLU A 546 41.37 0.80 8.01
CA GLU A 546 41.90 0.65 9.37
C GLU A 546 40.94 -0.10 10.31
N GLY A 547 40.25 -1.12 9.77
CA GLY A 547 39.27 -1.92 10.52
C GLY A 547 37.93 -1.24 10.78
N LEU A 548 37.67 -0.06 10.22
CA LEU A 548 36.40 0.65 10.33
C LEU A 548 35.70 0.75 8.97
N SER A 549 34.38 0.67 8.96
CA SER A 549 33.54 0.98 7.80
C SER A 549 32.40 1.91 8.20
N ASN A 550 32.15 2.90 7.36
CA ASN A 550 31.02 3.81 7.50
C ASN A 550 29.72 3.15 6.99
N PRO A 551 28.54 3.69 7.34
CA PRO A 551 27.30 3.42 6.64
C PRO A 551 27.43 3.71 5.14
N GLU A 552 26.55 3.12 4.35
CA GLU A 552 26.49 3.36 2.90
C GLU A 552 25.53 4.49 2.55
N ILE A 553 24.52 4.69 3.39
CA ILE A 553 23.62 5.84 3.37
C ILE A 553 24.17 6.96 4.25
N GLU A 554 24.20 8.18 3.72
CA GLU A 554 24.54 9.36 4.52
C GLU A 554 23.41 9.62 5.55
N PRO A 555 23.71 9.73 6.86
CA PRO A 555 22.73 10.06 7.86
C PRO A 555 22.07 11.41 7.57
N ASN A 556 20.76 11.49 7.80
CA ASN A 556 19.98 12.71 7.56
C ASN A 556 20.00 13.19 6.10
N SER A 557 20.22 12.28 5.15
CA SER A 557 20.06 12.52 3.72
C SER A 557 18.71 12.02 3.19
N GLY A 558 18.24 12.67 2.12
CA GLY A 558 16.92 12.41 1.54
C GLY A 558 15.76 12.87 2.43
N ASP A 559 14.56 12.45 2.05
CA ASP A 559 13.32 12.82 2.72
C ASP A 559 12.54 11.60 3.19
N ILE A 560 12.23 11.55 4.47
CA ILE A 560 11.36 10.51 5.02
C ILE A 560 9.92 10.83 4.63
N VAL A 561 9.30 9.97 3.83
CA VAL A 561 7.93 10.14 3.34
C VAL A 561 6.92 9.25 4.07
N TYR A 562 7.40 8.23 4.78
CA TYR A 562 6.57 7.32 5.57
C TYR A 562 7.37 6.78 6.76
N ILE A 563 6.72 6.72 7.94
CA ILE A 563 7.25 6.05 9.14
C ILE A 563 6.10 5.30 9.81
N GLU A 564 6.36 4.07 10.21
CA GLU A 564 5.52 3.29 11.08
C GLU A 564 6.37 2.69 12.20
N ASN A 565 5.95 2.95 13.45
CA ASN A 565 6.47 2.25 14.60
C ASN A 565 5.61 1.02 14.84
N ARG A 566 6.28 -0.12 15.01
CA ARG A 566 5.66 -1.44 15.18
C ARG A 566 6.17 -2.11 16.44
N ARG A 567 5.48 -3.17 16.84
CA ARG A 567 6.00 -4.13 17.82
C ARG A 567 7.24 -4.81 17.25
N GLN A 568 8.04 -5.42 18.12
CA GLN A 568 9.20 -6.22 17.73
C GLN A 568 8.87 -7.19 16.59
N ILE A 569 9.68 -7.14 15.54
CA ILE A 569 9.71 -8.16 14.49
C ILE A 569 11.09 -8.82 14.56
N THR A 570 11.10 -10.07 15.03
CA THR A 570 12.32 -10.88 15.08
C THR A 570 12.63 -11.40 13.69
N ARG A 571 13.91 -11.32 13.30
CA ARG A 571 14.42 -11.96 12.08
C ARG A 571 15.14 -13.26 12.44
N ALA A 572 15.17 -14.17 11.48
CA ALA A 572 15.90 -15.42 11.60
C ALA A 572 16.46 -15.83 10.23
N PRO A 573 17.58 -16.59 10.17
CA PRO A 573 18.19 -17.00 8.91
C PRO A 573 17.32 -17.89 8.02
N ASP A 574 16.26 -18.50 8.53
CA ASP A 574 15.31 -19.32 7.78
C ASP A 574 13.97 -18.61 7.51
N GLN A 575 13.85 -17.36 7.95
CA GLN A 575 12.65 -16.54 7.79
C GLN A 575 12.76 -15.64 6.57
N ILE A 576 11.61 -15.40 5.93
CA ILE A 576 11.44 -14.42 4.87
C ILE A 576 10.32 -13.49 5.31
N GLU A 577 10.60 -12.20 5.36
CA GLU A 577 9.60 -11.19 5.65
C GLU A 577 9.03 -10.62 4.34
N ASP A 578 7.70 -10.63 4.21
CA ASP A 578 6.99 -10.01 3.08
C ASP A 578 6.15 -8.85 3.62
N ILE A 579 6.53 -7.63 3.26
CA ILE A 579 5.97 -6.40 3.81
C ILE A 579 5.21 -5.66 2.70
N LYS A 580 3.88 -5.63 2.84
CA LYS A 580 2.98 -4.94 1.91
C LYS A 580 2.51 -3.64 2.52
N LEU A 581 2.95 -2.51 1.95
CA LEU A 581 2.48 -1.18 2.31
C LEU A 581 1.49 -0.69 1.26
N VAL A 582 0.33 -0.20 1.68
CA VAL A 582 -0.68 0.39 0.78
C VAL A 582 -0.78 1.88 1.04
N ILE A 583 -0.52 2.68 0.00
CA ILE A 583 -0.60 4.14 0.01
C ILE A 583 -1.84 4.55 -0.79
N GLU A 584 -2.71 5.36 -0.20
CA GLU A 584 -3.90 5.91 -0.86
C GLU A 584 -3.69 7.40 -1.21
N PHE A 585 -4.01 7.76 -2.45
CA PHE A 585 -3.90 9.13 -2.99
C PHE A 585 -5.25 9.82 -3.08
#